data_AF-A0A928GEQ6-F1
#
_entry.id   AF-A0A928GEQ6-F1
#
_cell.length_a   1.000
_cell.length_b   1.000
_cell.length_c   1.000
_cell.angle_alpha   90.00
_cell.angle_beta   90.00
_cell.angle_gamma   90.00
#
_symmetry.space_group_name_H-M   'P 1'
#
loop_
_entity.id
_entity.type
_entity.pdbx_description
1 polymer ?
#
loop_
_entity_poly.entity_id
_entity_poly.type
_entity_poly.pdbx_seq_one_letter_code
_entity_poly.pdbx_strand_id
1 'polypeptide(L)'
;MHIRIFLVCFLSLLLSSRYAVAQQKQDSVRAAEPTRQLELFCGARLGYADTNWLRLFDFQIDVTPGVRWRLGRDWSVAFQGIIPVVSVGYTYRDVVNKYWRVNMVTVSRQLHFNNARQHLKLSAGLFGCERYGIDVKWAWPVSDWLLLNAQAGLSSFWMLGTDLSGNSQAEFSRNFTVTAQVGADFYLHPLNLEFRLSGGRYIAGDYGTELAVMRHFRRCTLLAYAQLRIGSLTANIYDGQSYRTDAGFKIICMLPPYKKSRRRVVVRPASNFQHSYSARGDFRVMQSYTVDPEENEREHPIDVNWGLRKEVTP
;
A
#
# COMPACT_ATOMS: atom_id res chain seq x y z
N MET A 1 17.35 -1.97 -20.76
CA MET A 1 18.67 -1.85 -20.09
C MET A 1 18.53 -1.69 -18.57
N HIS A 2 17.62 -0.84 -18.08
CA HIS A 2 17.40 -0.59 -16.64
C HIS A 2 16.89 -1.78 -15.82
N ILE A 3 16.00 -2.62 -16.35
CA ILE A 3 15.57 -3.85 -15.64
C ILE A 3 16.76 -4.79 -15.41
N ARG A 4 17.68 -4.94 -16.38
CA ARG A 4 18.87 -5.78 -16.21
C ARG A 4 19.83 -5.17 -15.17
N ILE A 5 20.07 -3.86 -15.22
CA ILE A 5 20.94 -3.17 -14.25
C ILE A 5 20.32 -3.21 -12.85
N PHE A 6 19.02 -2.95 -12.72
CA PHE A 6 18.30 -3.01 -11.44
C PHE A 6 18.27 -4.45 -10.91
N LEU A 7 18.00 -5.44 -11.75
CA LEU A 7 17.98 -6.85 -11.32
C LEU A 7 19.38 -7.31 -10.89
N VAL A 8 20.45 -6.89 -11.59
CA VAL A 8 21.84 -7.13 -11.18
C VAL A 8 22.18 -6.42 -9.87
N CYS A 9 21.78 -5.16 -9.70
CA CYS A 9 21.96 -4.40 -8.45
C CYS A 9 21.11 -4.97 -7.31
N PHE A 10 19.90 -5.45 -7.58
CA PHE A 10 19.00 -6.04 -6.61
C PHE A 10 19.51 -7.40 -6.17
N LEU A 11 19.96 -8.26 -7.09
CA LEU A 11 20.64 -9.52 -6.79
C LEU A 11 21.94 -9.30 -6.02
N SER A 12 22.76 -8.31 -6.39
CA SER A 12 23.98 -8.00 -5.64
C SER A 12 23.69 -7.48 -4.24
N LEU A 13 22.64 -6.66 -4.09
CA LEU A 13 22.15 -6.21 -2.79
C LEU A 13 21.57 -7.37 -1.96
N LEU A 14 20.84 -8.30 -2.56
CA LEU A 14 20.35 -9.54 -1.93
C LEU A 14 21.48 -10.46 -1.44
N LEU A 15 22.66 -10.43 -2.08
CA LEU A 15 23.81 -11.25 -1.72
C LEU A 15 24.78 -10.55 -0.75
N SER A 16 24.73 -9.22 -0.65
CA SER A 16 25.62 -8.45 0.23
C SER A 16 25.35 -8.72 1.73
N SER A 17 26.20 -9.45 2.44
CA SER A 17 25.93 -9.78 3.88
C SER A 17 26.24 -8.63 4.86
N ARG A 18 26.99 -7.59 4.44
CA ARG A 18 27.67 -6.67 5.36
C ARG A 18 26.83 -5.52 5.92
N TYR A 19 25.58 -5.33 5.45
CA TYR A 19 24.73 -4.20 5.88
C TYR A 19 23.34 -4.62 6.39
N ALA A 20 23.11 -5.93 6.56
CA ALA A 20 21.87 -6.47 7.09
C ALA A 20 21.83 -6.36 8.62
N VAL A 21 21.71 -5.13 9.14
CA VAL A 21 21.41 -4.91 10.56
C VAL A 21 19.91 -5.12 10.75
N ALA A 22 19.55 -5.88 11.79
CA ALA A 22 18.18 -6.17 12.16
C ALA A 22 17.31 -4.91 12.15
N GLN A 23 16.10 -5.06 11.61
CA GLN A 23 15.11 -3.99 11.54
C GLN A 23 14.85 -3.43 12.94
N GLN A 24 15.11 -2.14 13.11
CA GLN A 24 14.40 -1.36 14.11
C GLN A 24 13.01 -1.14 13.53
N LYS A 25 12.02 -1.96 13.94
CA LYS A 25 10.62 -1.58 13.79
C LYS A 25 10.54 -0.17 14.35
N GLN A 26 10.07 0.82 13.56
CA GLN A 26 9.70 2.11 14.13
C GLN A 26 8.84 1.75 15.31
N ASP A 27 9.32 2.09 16.52
CA ASP A 27 8.79 1.73 17.82
C ASP A 27 7.25 1.73 17.81
N SER A 28 6.63 0.68 17.26
CA SER A 28 5.29 0.21 17.55
C SER A 28 5.45 -0.53 18.87
N VAL A 29 6.10 0.16 19.79
CA VAL A 29 6.10 -0.17 21.18
C VAL A 29 4.61 -0.13 21.46
N ARG A 30 4.15 -1.27 21.95
CA ARG A 30 2.95 -1.46 22.77
C ARG A 30 2.89 -0.48 23.97
N ALA A 31 3.62 0.62 23.94
CA ALA A 31 3.56 1.71 24.89
C ALA A 31 2.37 2.55 24.46
N ALA A 32 1.19 2.06 24.86
CA ALA A 32 -0.07 2.78 24.93
C ALA A 32 -0.13 3.90 23.89
N GLU A 33 -0.49 3.55 22.65
CA GLU A 33 -0.81 4.58 21.67
C GLU A 33 -1.77 5.58 22.33
N PRO A 34 -1.45 6.88 22.33
CA PRO A 34 -2.20 7.84 23.12
C PRO A 34 -3.67 7.75 22.72
N THR A 35 -4.52 7.52 23.72
CA THR A 35 -5.92 7.13 23.56
C THR A 35 -6.73 8.18 22.82
N ARG A 36 -6.20 9.40 22.64
CA ARG A 36 -6.76 10.49 21.84
C ARG A 36 -5.65 11.36 21.26
N GLN A 37 -5.32 11.15 19.99
CA GLN A 37 -4.26 11.89 19.29
C GLN A 37 -4.67 12.27 17.87
N LEU A 38 -4.41 13.52 17.51
CA LEU A 38 -4.54 14.07 16.16
C LEU A 38 -3.14 14.18 15.54
N GLU A 39 -2.95 13.50 14.42
CA GLU A 39 -1.74 13.54 13.62
C GLU A 39 -2.04 14.26 12.31
N LEU A 40 -1.30 15.33 12.05
CA LEU A 40 -1.23 15.99 10.75
C LEU A 40 0.06 15.54 10.08
N PHE A 41 -0.05 15.00 8.88
CA PHE A 41 1.11 14.54 8.13
C PHE A 41 1.08 14.92 6.66
N CYS A 42 2.25 14.98 6.05
CA CYS A 42 2.40 15.26 4.63
C CYS A 42 3.47 14.36 4.03
N GLY A 43 3.11 13.62 2.98
CA GLY A 43 3.99 12.71 2.26
C GLY A 43 4.23 13.14 0.82
N ALA A 44 5.14 12.43 0.16
CA ALA A 44 5.35 12.53 -1.28
C ALA A 44 5.45 11.12 -1.87
N ARG A 45 4.85 10.93 -3.05
CA ARG A 45 4.89 9.69 -3.83
C ARG A 45 5.53 9.96 -5.18
N LEU A 46 6.53 9.17 -5.53
CA LEU A 46 7.17 9.19 -6.85
C LEU A 46 6.81 7.93 -7.63
N GLY A 47 6.02 8.10 -8.67
CA GLY A 47 5.69 7.05 -9.63
C GLY A 47 6.56 7.17 -10.89
N TYR A 48 7.13 6.06 -11.31
CA TYR A 48 7.75 5.91 -12.62
C TYR A 48 7.18 4.66 -13.30
N ALA A 49 6.80 4.77 -14.57
CA ALA A 49 6.35 3.62 -15.36
C ALA A 49 6.85 3.70 -16.81
N ASP A 50 7.13 2.54 -17.39
CA ASP A 50 7.34 2.41 -18.83
C ASP A 50 6.03 1.89 -19.45
N THR A 51 5.38 2.72 -20.30
CA THR A 51 4.12 2.31 -20.93
C THR A 51 4.40 1.44 -22.16
N ASN A 52 4.00 0.17 -22.08
CA ASN A 52 4.07 -0.81 -23.18
C ASN A 52 5.46 -1.01 -23.80
N TRP A 53 6.55 -0.83 -23.03
CA TRP A 53 7.94 -1.03 -23.50
C TRP A 53 8.38 -0.14 -24.68
N LEU A 54 7.50 0.75 -25.15
CA LEU A 54 7.65 1.55 -26.37
C LEU A 54 7.77 3.04 -26.07
N ARG A 55 7.06 3.52 -25.05
CA ARG A 55 7.17 4.91 -24.58
C ARG A 55 7.95 4.92 -23.28
N LEU A 56 9.19 5.42 -23.36
CA LEU A 56 9.92 5.78 -22.16
C LEU A 56 9.27 7.03 -21.55
N PHE A 57 9.18 7.04 -20.21
CA PHE A 57 8.95 8.22 -19.36
C PHE A 57 7.49 8.63 -19.07
N ASP A 58 6.76 7.79 -18.32
CA ASP A 58 5.65 8.29 -17.49
C ASP A 58 6.16 8.57 -16.07
N PHE A 59 6.09 9.83 -15.65
CA PHE A 59 6.61 10.29 -14.36
C PHE A 59 5.56 11.09 -13.60
N GLN A 60 5.38 10.75 -12.31
CA GLN A 60 4.40 11.38 -11.44
C GLN A 60 4.98 11.71 -10.07
N ILE A 61 4.75 12.96 -9.63
CA ILE A 61 5.02 13.43 -8.27
C ILE A 61 3.69 13.88 -7.65
N ASP A 62 3.29 13.19 -6.58
CA ASP A 62 2.12 13.53 -5.79
C ASP A 62 2.53 13.94 -4.37
N VAL A 63 1.99 15.04 -3.87
CA VAL A 63 2.05 15.42 -2.45
C VAL A 63 0.77 14.96 -1.78
N THR A 64 0.90 14.30 -0.63
CA THR A 64 -0.22 13.62 0.04
C THR A 64 -0.41 14.16 1.46
N PRO A 65 -1.05 15.33 1.64
CA PRO A 65 -1.43 15.81 2.96
C PRO A 65 -2.50 14.89 3.55
N GLY A 66 -2.35 14.55 4.82
CA GLY A 66 -3.25 13.66 5.53
C GLY A 66 -3.42 14.02 7.00
N VAL A 67 -4.56 13.61 7.54
CA VAL A 67 -4.94 13.80 8.93
C VAL A 67 -5.39 12.45 9.47
N ARG A 68 -4.86 12.04 10.63
CA ARG A 68 -5.32 10.85 11.35
C ARG A 68 -5.72 11.24 12.76
N TRP A 69 -6.95 10.94 13.13
CA TRP A 69 -7.48 11.12 14.46
C TRP A 69 -7.73 9.77 15.13
N ARG A 70 -7.00 9.49 16.20
CA ARG A 70 -7.25 8.35 17.10
C ARG A 70 -8.25 8.79 18.16
N LEU A 71 -9.40 8.11 18.22
CA LEU A 71 -10.53 8.44 19.09
C LEU A 71 -10.52 7.64 20.41
N GLY A 72 -9.70 6.58 20.45
CA GLY A 72 -9.56 5.65 21.57
C GLY A 72 -10.35 4.36 21.35
N ARG A 73 -10.11 3.36 22.22
CA ARG A 73 -10.67 2.00 22.06
C ARG A 73 -10.42 1.42 20.65
N ASP A 74 -9.21 1.65 20.14
CA ASP A 74 -8.73 1.22 18.83
C ASP A 74 -9.51 1.77 17.61
N TRP A 75 -10.27 2.85 17.80
CA TRP A 75 -10.89 3.60 16.71
C TRP A 75 -9.95 4.67 16.16
N SER A 76 -9.90 4.76 14.83
CA SER A 76 -9.21 5.82 14.12
C SER A 76 -10.04 6.32 12.94
N VAL A 77 -9.94 7.62 12.68
CA VAL A 77 -10.48 8.29 11.49
C VAL A 77 -9.30 8.85 10.73
N ALA A 78 -9.26 8.65 9.43
CA ALA A 78 -8.19 9.12 8.59
C ALA A 78 -8.75 9.81 7.35
N PHE A 79 -8.10 10.91 6.96
CA PHE A 79 -8.39 11.69 5.77
C PHE A 79 -7.08 11.90 5.01
N GLN A 80 -7.11 11.81 3.69
CA GLN A 80 -5.96 12.18 2.86
C GLN A 80 -6.41 12.79 1.55
N GLY A 81 -5.74 13.89 1.19
CA GLY A 81 -5.80 14.48 -0.15
C GLY A 81 -4.58 14.09 -0.98
N ILE A 82 -4.70 14.19 -2.29
CA ILE A 82 -3.59 14.14 -3.23
C ILE A 82 -3.54 15.47 -3.98
N ILE A 83 -2.36 16.08 -3.96
CA ILE A 83 -2.02 17.27 -4.72
C ILE A 83 -0.97 16.85 -5.76
N PRO A 84 -1.36 16.69 -7.03
CA PRO A 84 -0.42 16.38 -8.10
C PRO A 84 0.47 17.60 -8.35
N VAL A 85 1.80 17.42 -8.30
CA VAL A 85 2.78 18.50 -8.55
C VAL A 85 3.31 18.42 -9.97
N VAL A 86 3.67 17.21 -10.40
CA VAL A 86 4.17 16.93 -11.74
C VAL A 86 3.51 15.66 -12.23
N SER A 87 2.91 15.72 -13.42
CA SER A 87 2.40 14.55 -14.14
C SER A 87 2.78 14.74 -15.60
N VAL A 88 3.75 13.96 -16.09
CA VAL A 88 4.20 13.98 -17.49
C VAL A 88 4.06 12.57 -18.04
N GLY A 89 3.39 12.43 -19.18
CA GLY A 89 3.26 11.17 -19.92
C GLY A 89 1.96 10.38 -19.67
N TYR A 90 1.28 10.58 -18.52
CA TYR A 90 0.00 9.96 -18.17
C TYR A 90 -1.20 10.51 -19.01
N THR A 91 -1.21 10.20 -20.30
CA THR A 91 -1.96 10.90 -21.36
C THR A 91 -3.50 10.79 -21.23
N TYR A 92 -4.04 9.89 -20.40
CA TYR A 92 -5.50 9.73 -20.21
C TYR A 92 -6.07 10.49 -19.01
N ARG A 93 -5.23 11.05 -18.13
CA ARG A 93 -5.67 11.71 -16.88
C ARG A 93 -5.29 13.19 -16.78
N ASP A 94 -4.63 13.75 -17.79
CA ASP A 94 -3.99 15.08 -17.76
C ASP A 94 -4.89 16.29 -17.45
N VAL A 95 -6.22 16.18 -17.56
CA VAL A 95 -7.16 17.27 -17.22
C VAL A 95 -7.69 17.15 -15.79
N VAL A 96 -7.92 15.93 -15.29
CA VAL A 96 -8.46 15.67 -13.95
C VAL A 96 -7.35 15.59 -12.89
N ASN A 97 -6.15 15.16 -13.29
CA ASN A 97 -4.95 15.11 -12.43
C ASN A 97 -4.24 16.47 -12.26
N LYS A 98 -4.86 17.61 -12.59
CA LYS A 98 -4.30 18.94 -12.29
C LYS A 98 -4.79 19.54 -10.98
N TYR A 99 -5.93 19.06 -10.47
CA TYR A 99 -6.57 19.62 -9.28
C TYR A 99 -6.32 18.76 -8.04
N TRP A 100 -6.46 19.39 -6.88
CA TRP A 100 -6.47 18.67 -5.61
C TRP A 100 -7.63 17.66 -5.62
N ARG A 101 -7.37 16.44 -5.16
CA ARG A 101 -8.38 15.38 -5.08
C ARG A 101 -8.42 14.76 -3.70
N VAL A 102 -9.60 14.35 -3.28
CA VAL A 102 -9.76 13.53 -2.08
C VAL A 102 -9.31 12.11 -2.41
N ASN A 103 -8.31 11.59 -1.70
CA ASN A 103 -7.86 10.22 -1.89
C ASN A 103 -8.72 9.25 -1.10
N MET A 104 -8.91 9.54 0.19
CA MET A 104 -9.65 8.66 1.09
C MET A 104 -10.16 9.39 2.33
N VAL A 105 -11.25 8.87 2.86
CA VAL A 105 -11.88 9.27 4.12
C VAL A 105 -12.37 7.99 4.79
N THR A 106 -11.64 7.51 5.78
CA THR A 106 -11.83 6.17 6.34
C THR A 106 -12.01 6.21 7.83
N VAL A 107 -12.98 5.45 8.32
CA VAL A 107 -13.11 5.10 9.74
C VAL A 107 -12.64 3.66 9.87
N SER A 108 -11.70 3.40 10.78
CA SER A 108 -11.24 2.05 11.04
C SER A 108 -11.20 1.71 12.53
N ARG A 109 -11.42 0.44 12.81
CA ARG A 109 -11.30 -0.15 14.15
C ARG A 109 -10.40 -1.36 14.09
N GLN A 110 -9.39 -1.40 14.95
CA GLN A 110 -8.53 -2.58 15.10
C GLN A 110 -9.01 -3.42 16.28
N LEU A 111 -9.06 -4.73 16.10
CA LEU A 111 -9.47 -5.72 17.10
C LEU A 111 -8.32 -6.72 17.28
N HIS A 112 -7.97 -6.94 18.54
CA HIS A 112 -6.83 -7.76 18.93
C HIS A 112 -7.34 -8.94 19.75
N PHE A 113 -7.20 -10.16 19.22
CA PHE A 113 -7.61 -11.38 19.91
C PHE A 113 -6.42 -11.98 20.65
N ASN A 114 -6.25 -11.60 21.92
CA ASN A 114 -5.09 -11.95 22.74
C ASN A 114 -4.82 -13.46 22.84
N ASN A 115 -5.85 -14.29 22.87
CA ASN A 115 -5.70 -15.74 23.04
C ASN A 115 -5.19 -16.45 21.78
N ALA A 116 -5.47 -15.89 20.59
CA ALA A 116 -5.15 -16.50 19.30
C ALA A 116 -4.01 -15.78 18.54
N ARG A 117 -3.48 -14.68 19.10
CA ARG A 117 -2.55 -13.74 18.43
C ARG A 117 -3.08 -13.22 17.09
N GLN A 118 -4.39 -13.25 16.88
CA GLN A 118 -5.01 -12.81 15.64
C GLN A 118 -5.34 -11.33 15.72
N HIS A 119 -5.11 -10.63 14.60
CA HIS A 119 -5.39 -9.22 14.46
C HIS A 119 -6.40 -9.01 13.34
N LEU A 120 -7.40 -8.16 13.59
CA LEU A 120 -8.45 -7.84 12.63
C LEU A 120 -8.58 -6.31 12.53
N LYS A 121 -8.63 -5.77 11.32
CA LYS A 121 -8.87 -4.35 11.07
C LYS A 121 -10.11 -4.22 10.20
N LEU A 122 -11.13 -3.56 10.74
CA LEU A 122 -12.35 -3.21 10.03
C LEU A 122 -12.23 -1.76 9.58
N SER A 123 -12.45 -1.49 8.30
CA SER A 123 -12.39 -0.14 7.73
C SER A 123 -13.63 0.13 6.88
N ALA A 124 -14.16 1.34 6.95
CA ALA A 124 -15.31 1.76 6.14
C ALA A 124 -15.16 3.23 5.73
N GLY A 125 -15.67 3.57 4.54
CA GLY A 125 -15.68 4.94 4.04
C GLY A 125 -15.27 5.03 2.58
N LEU A 126 -14.62 6.15 2.23
CA LEU A 126 -14.02 6.39 0.91
C LEU A 126 -12.58 5.87 0.94
N PHE A 127 -12.26 4.94 0.05
CA PHE A 127 -10.95 4.32 -0.13
C PHE A 127 -10.22 4.93 -1.33
N GLY A 128 -8.93 4.62 -1.42
CA GLY A 128 -8.13 4.97 -2.59
C GLY A 128 -8.71 4.38 -3.89
N CYS A 129 -8.26 4.92 -5.03
CA CYS A 129 -8.78 4.56 -6.35
C CYS A 129 -10.28 4.86 -6.53
N GLU A 130 -10.79 5.92 -5.91
CA GLU A 130 -12.18 6.39 -6.10
C GLU A 130 -13.21 5.31 -5.72
N ARG A 131 -12.93 4.56 -4.64
CA ARG A 131 -13.81 3.50 -4.13
C ARG A 131 -14.47 3.89 -2.83
N TYR A 132 -15.65 3.35 -2.56
CA TYR A 132 -16.31 3.47 -1.27
C TYR A 132 -16.89 2.14 -0.82
N GLY A 133 -16.91 1.88 0.48
CA GLY A 133 -17.52 0.68 1.02
C GLY A 133 -16.93 0.24 2.35
N ILE A 134 -16.82 -1.08 2.53
CA ILE A 134 -16.37 -1.73 3.76
C ILE A 134 -15.26 -2.72 3.41
N ASP A 135 -14.20 -2.73 4.22
CA ASP A 135 -13.03 -3.58 4.07
C ASP A 135 -12.67 -4.23 5.41
N VAL A 136 -12.29 -5.50 5.35
CA VAL A 136 -11.87 -6.30 6.48
C VAL A 136 -10.51 -6.90 6.17
N LYS A 137 -9.54 -6.63 7.03
CA LYS A 137 -8.21 -7.22 6.98
C LYS A 137 -8.01 -8.10 8.19
N TRP A 138 -7.44 -9.28 7.96
CA TRP A 138 -7.10 -10.25 8.98
C TRP A 138 -5.63 -10.65 8.85
N ALA A 139 -4.96 -10.79 9.98
CA ALA A 139 -3.58 -11.24 10.06
C ALA A 139 -3.41 -12.23 11.21
N TRP A 140 -2.79 -13.37 10.91
CA TRP A 140 -2.52 -14.43 11.88
C TRP A 140 -1.04 -14.87 11.82
N PRO A 141 -0.21 -14.42 12.77
CA PRO A 141 1.17 -14.89 12.92
C PRO A 141 1.16 -16.31 13.49
N VAL A 142 1.29 -17.31 12.61
CA VAL A 142 1.30 -18.73 12.97
C VAL A 142 2.62 -19.10 13.65
N SER A 143 3.72 -18.51 13.22
CA SER A 143 5.07 -18.74 13.73
C SER A 143 5.94 -17.50 13.54
N ASP A 144 7.13 -17.45 14.12
CA ASP A 144 8.03 -16.29 13.97
C ASP A 144 8.50 -16.06 12.51
N TRP A 145 8.38 -17.08 11.66
CA TRP A 145 8.78 -17.04 10.24
C TRP A 145 7.61 -17.10 9.26
N LEU A 146 6.37 -17.34 9.72
CA LEU A 146 5.17 -17.47 8.86
C LEU A 146 4.01 -16.60 9.38
N LEU A 147 3.50 -15.72 8.51
CA LEU A 147 2.32 -14.89 8.75
C LEU A 147 1.29 -15.13 7.65
N LEU A 148 0.07 -15.47 8.06
CA LEU A 148 -1.05 -15.57 7.14
C LEU A 148 -1.82 -14.26 7.13
N ASN A 149 -2.17 -13.78 5.95
CA ASN A 149 -2.94 -12.55 5.76
C ASN A 149 -4.16 -12.83 4.87
N ALA A 150 -5.24 -12.12 5.15
CA ALA A 150 -6.41 -12.10 4.29
C ALA A 150 -7.03 -10.71 4.29
N GLN A 151 -7.57 -10.31 3.15
CA GLN A 151 -8.32 -9.08 2.98
C GLN A 151 -9.57 -9.39 2.19
N ALA A 152 -10.72 -8.92 2.66
CA ALA A 152 -11.97 -8.98 1.92
C ALA A 152 -12.68 -7.64 2.04
N GLY A 153 -13.22 -7.16 0.93
CA GLY A 153 -13.99 -5.93 0.96
C GLY A 153 -15.03 -5.84 -0.12
N LEU A 154 -16.09 -5.11 0.23
CA LEU A 154 -17.22 -4.79 -0.60
C LEU A 154 -17.08 -3.31 -0.95
N SER A 155 -16.79 -3.02 -2.22
CA SER A 155 -16.54 -1.64 -2.65
C SER A 155 -17.27 -1.31 -3.95
N SER A 156 -17.69 -0.06 -4.09
CA SER A 156 -18.26 0.48 -5.32
C SER A 156 -17.53 1.77 -5.71
N PHE A 157 -17.79 2.28 -6.90
CA PHE A 157 -17.15 3.48 -7.41
C PHE A 157 -17.85 4.75 -6.91
N TRP A 158 -17.07 5.76 -6.54
CA TRP A 158 -17.59 7.11 -6.30
C TRP A 158 -16.78 8.12 -7.10
N MET A 159 -17.40 9.22 -7.50
CA MET A 159 -16.73 10.31 -8.19
C MET A 159 -17.20 11.64 -7.63
N LEU A 160 -16.27 12.57 -7.46
CA LEU A 160 -16.56 13.96 -7.21
C LEU A 160 -16.36 14.71 -8.52
N GLY A 161 -17.46 15.15 -9.13
CA GLY A 161 -17.47 15.95 -10.35
C GLY A 161 -17.99 17.35 -10.10
N THR A 162 -17.84 18.22 -11.10
CA THR A 162 -18.53 19.51 -11.17
C THR A 162 -19.52 19.45 -12.32
N ASP A 163 -20.77 19.86 -12.10
CA ASP A 163 -21.72 19.99 -13.19
C ASP A 163 -21.36 21.17 -14.11
N LEU A 164 -22.07 21.26 -15.24
CA LEU A 164 -21.88 22.33 -16.24
C LEU A 164 -22.16 23.75 -15.68
N SER A 165 -22.83 23.85 -14.53
CA SER A 165 -23.19 25.08 -13.81
C SER A 165 -22.22 25.40 -12.67
N GLY A 166 -21.13 24.63 -12.53
CA GLY A 166 -20.10 24.84 -11.50
C GLY A 166 -20.43 24.28 -10.12
N ASN A 167 -21.53 23.53 -9.97
CA ASN A 167 -21.88 22.90 -8.69
C ASN A 167 -21.14 21.58 -8.53
N SER A 168 -20.52 21.36 -7.36
CA SER A 168 -19.91 20.06 -7.05
C SER A 168 -20.98 18.99 -6.83
N GLN A 169 -20.94 17.90 -7.59
CA GLN A 169 -21.82 16.75 -7.44
C GLN A 169 -21.01 15.51 -7.08
N ALA A 170 -21.48 14.74 -6.10
CA ALA A 170 -20.91 13.46 -5.71
C ALA A 170 -21.79 12.33 -6.26
N GLU A 171 -21.24 11.52 -7.14
CA GLU A 171 -21.94 10.38 -7.72
C GLU A 171 -21.46 9.07 -7.08
N PHE A 172 -22.41 8.24 -6.68
CA PHE A 172 -22.17 6.94 -6.08
C PHE A 172 -22.79 5.85 -6.94
N SER A 173 -21.96 4.97 -7.48
CA SER A 173 -22.44 3.83 -8.25
C SER A 173 -23.06 2.78 -7.31
N ARG A 174 -24.18 2.17 -7.72
CA ARG A 174 -24.82 1.07 -6.97
C ARG A 174 -24.22 -0.32 -7.28
N ASN A 175 -23.21 -0.38 -8.14
CA ASN A 175 -22.60 -1.64 -8.57
C ASN A 175 -21.47 -2.06 -7.63
N PHE A 176 -21.84 -2.76 -6.55
CA PHE A 176 -20.87 -3.26 -5.59
C PHE A 176 -20.02 -4.41 -6.17
N THR A 177 -18.71 -4.29 -5.99
CA THR A 177 -17.71 -5.29 -6.35
C THR A 177 -17.17 -5.92 -5.08
N VAL A 178 -17.18 -7.24 -5.03
CA VAL A 178 -16.51 -8.02 -3.98
C VAL A 178 -15.06 -8.26 -4.39
N THR A 179 -14.15 -7.89 -3.50
CA THR A 179 -12.72 -8.16 -3.60
C THR A 179 -12.31 -9.06 -2.44
N ALA A 180 -11.45 -10.04 -2.71
CA ALA A 180 -11.00 -11.00 -1.72
C ALA A 180 -9.60 -11.45 -2.08
N GLN A 181 -8.66 -11.32 -1.15
CA GLN A 181 -7.26 -11.67 -1.30
C GLN A 181 -6.82 -12.46 -0.07
N VAL A 182 -6.00 -13.48 -0.30
CA VAL A 182 -5.38 -14.27 0.76
C VAL A 182 -3.90 -14.39 0.42
N GLY A 183 -3.06 -14.38 1.43
CA GLY A 183 -1.63 -14.50 1.25
C GLY A 183 -0.91 -15.09 2.46
N ALA A 184 0.34 -15.43 2.21
CA ALA A 184 1.28 -15.94 3.18
C ALA A 184 2.61 -15.18 3.03
N ASP A 185 3.11 -14.69 4.15
CA ASP A 185 4.39 -14.01 4.27
C ASP A 185 5.38 -14.93 4.99
N PHE A 186 6.58 -15.08 4.43
CA PHE A 186 7.66 -15.92 4.94
C PHE A 186 8.88 -15.07 5.25
N TYR A 187 9.44 -15.18 6.46
CA TYR A 187 10.59 -14.38 6.88
C TYR A 187 11.87 -15.22 7.04
N LEU A 188 12.90 -14.89 6.25
CA LEU A 188 14.24 -15.44 6.36
C LEU A 188 15.14 -14.52 7.19
N HIS A 189 15.26 -14.85 8.47
CA HIS A 189 16.04 -14.10 9.46
C HIS A 189 17.51 -13.86 9.09
N PRO A 190 18.29 -14.82 8.53
CA PRO A 190 19.72 -14.60 8.26
C PRO A 190 19.99 -13.53 7.21
N LEU A 191 19.01 -13.26 6.33
CA LEU A 191 19.14 -12.34 5.21
C LEU A 191 18.24 -11.09 5.35
N ASN A 192 17.45 -10.99 6.43
CA ASN A 192 16.39 -9.99 6.62
C ASN A 192 15.50 -9.86 5.37
N LEU A 193 15.06 -11.01 4.89
CA LEU A 193 14.40 -11.19 3.60
C LEU A 193 12.98 -11.72 3.84
N GLU A 194 11.98 -11.00 3.34
CA GLU A 194 10.57 -11.39 3.41
C GLU A 194 10.07 -11.78 2.03
N PHE A 195 9.43 -12.94 1.93
CA PHE A 195 8.70 -13.38 0.74
C PHE A 195 7.22 -13.27 1.02
N ARG A 196 6.51 -12.47 0.22
CA ARG A 196 5.07 -12.34 0.27
C ARG A 196 4.48 -12.99 -0.97
N LEU A 197 3.58 -13.94 -0.74
CA LEU A 197 2.78 -14.56 -1.78
C LEU A 197 1.32 -14.24 -1.48
N SER A 198 0.64 -13.56 -2.40
CA SER A 198 -0.79 -13.29 -2.28
C SER A 198 -1.52 -13.64 -3.56
N GLY A 199 -2.82 -13.88 -3.46
CA GLY A 199 -3.66 -14.12 -4.62
C GLY A 199 -5.14 -13.97 -4.30
N GLY A 200 -5.93 -13.71 -5.33
CA GLY A 200 -7.37 -13.58 -5.19
C GLY A 200 -8.01 -12.77 -6.29
N ARG A 201 -9.13 -12.14 -5.94
CA ARG A 201 -9.96 -11.31 -6.80
C ARG A 201 -9.73 -9.82 -6.51
N TYR A 202 -9.38 -9.08 -7.56
CA TYR A 202 -9.04 -7.66 -7.52
C TYR A 202 -10.19 -6.76 -7.99
N ILE A 203 -9.98 -5.44 -7.95
CA ILE A 203 -11.01 -4.42 -8.21
C ILE A 203 -11.66 -4.58 -9.58
N ALA A 204 -10.88 -4.89 -10.61
CA ALA A 204 -11.37 -5.04 -11.98
C ALA A 204 -12.10 -6.38 -12.22
N GLY A 205 -12.31 -7.20 -11.18
CA GLY A 205 -12.86 -8.54 -11.31
C GLY A 205 -11.86 -9.57 -11.85
N ASP A 206 -10.57 -9.20 -11.89
CA ASP A 206 -9.50 -10.08 -12.29
C ASP A 206 -9.09 -11.01 -11.16
N TYR A 207 -8.66 -12.21 -11.55
CA TYR A 207 -8.03 -13.18 -10.69
C TYR A 207 -6.55 -13.27 -11.00
N GLY A 208 -5.73 -13.26 -9.97
CA GLY A 208 -4.29 -13.36 -10.14
C GLY A 208 -3.55 -13.61 -8.84
N THR A 209 -2.24 -13.76 -8.98
CA THR A 209 -1.30 -13.97 -7.88
C THR A 209 -0.14 -12.99 -7.96
N GLU A 210 0.26 -12.46 -6.81
CA GLU A 210 1.40 -11.57 -6.66
C GLU A 210 2.46 -12.24 -5.80
N LEU A 211 3.69 -12.22 -6.29
CA LEU A 211 4.86 -12.61 -5.54
C LEU A 211 5.74 -11.37 -5.35
N ALA A 212 6.02 -11.03 -4.09
CA ALA A 212 6.88 -9.94 -3.72
C ALA A 212 8.03 -10.44 -2.85
N VAL A 213 9.24 -9.97 -3.17
CA VAL A 213 10.46 -10.27 -2.43
C VAL A 213 10.97 -8.96 -1.86
N MET A 214 11.04 -8.89 -0.53
CA MET A 214 11.41 -7.70 0.21
C MET A 214 12.71 -7.94 0.95
N ARG A 215 13.64 -7.01 0.80
CA ARG A 215 14.84 -6.96 1.63
C ARG A 215 14.81 -5.72 2.49
N HIS A 216 14.92 -5.93 3.79
CA HIS A 216 14.88 -4.85 4.76
C HIS A 216 16.27 -4.39 5.14
N PHE A 217 16.47 -3.08 5.10
CA PHE A 217 17.60 -2.39 5.70
C PHE A 217 17.09 -1.51 6.84
N ARG A 218 18.03 -1.02 7.67
CA ARG A 218 17.70 -0.22 8.86
C ARG A 218 16.72 0.94 8.57
N ARG A 219 16.87 1.62 7.43
CA ARG A 219 16.06 2.80 7.07
C ARG A 219 15.31 2.70 5.74
N CYS A 220 15.67 1.77 4.86
CA CYS A 220 14.99 1.56 3.58
C CYS A 220 14.66 0.07 3.38
N THR A 221 13.61 -0.22 2.62
CA THR A 221 13.24 -1.56 2.18
C THR A 221 13.22 -1.54 0.66
N LEU A 222 13.87 -2.53 0.05
CA LEU A 222 13.80 -2.76 -1.39
C LEU A 222 12.84 -3.91 -1.63
N LEU A 223 11.86 -3.70 -2.49
CA LEU A 223 10.85 -4.68 -2.85
C LEU A 223 10.90 -4.91 -4.35
N ALA A 224 10.99 -6.15 -4.79
CA ALA A 224 10.74 -6.55 -6.18
C ALA A 224 9.45 -7.37 -6.21
N TYR A 225 8.57 -7.09 -7.18
CA TYR A 225 7.30 -7.80 -7.31
C TYR A 225 7.09 -8.31 -8.73
N ALA A 226 6.36 -9.41 -8.83
CA ALA A 226 5.84 -9.97 -10.06
C ALA A 226 4.37 -10.33 -9.83
N GLN A 227 3.52 -9.90 -10.75
CA GLN A 227 2.09 -10.14 -10.76
C GLN A 227 1.73 -10.98 -11.98
N LEU A 228 0.93 -12.01 -11.75
CA LEU A 228 0.40 -12.88 -12.79
C LEU A 228 -1.12 -12.84 -12.73
N ARG A 229 -1.73 -12.24 -13.75
CA ARG A 229 -3.17 -12.38 -13.97
C ARG A 229 -3.44 -13.73 -14.63
N ILE A 230 -4.33 -14.51 -14.03
CA ILE A 230 -4.74 -15.84 -14.48
C ILE A 230 -6.06 -15.78 -15.24
N GLY A 231 -6.96 -14.84 -14.90
CA GLY A 231 -8.23 -14.66 -15.61
C GLY A 231 -8.92 -13.33 -15.31
N SER A 232 -9.89 -12.96 -16.13
CA SER A 232 -10.73 -11.77 -15.94
C SER A 232 -12.18 -12.09 -16.29
N LEU A 233 -13.11 -11.72 -15.41
CA LEU A 233 -14.55 -11.83 -15.69
C LEU A 233 -15.07 -10.73 -16.63
N THR A 234 -14.26 -9.71 -16.89
CA THR A 234 -14.61 -8.54 -17.73
C THR A 234 -13.72 -8.47 -18.98
N ALA A 235 -13.01 -9.55 -19.31
CA ALA A 235 -12.34 -9.67 -20.60
C ALA A 235 -13.38 -9.86 -21.71
N ASN A 236 -13.74 -8.75 -22.36
CA ASN A 236 -14.31 -8.80 -23.70
C ASN A 236 -13.38 -9.63 -24.59
N ILE A 237 -14.00 -10.47 -25.42
CA ILE A 237 -13.46 -11.53 -26.31
C ILE A 237 -12.39 -11.02 -27.33
N TYR A 238 -12.00 -9.75 -27.28
CA TYR A 238 -11.09 -9.12 -28.24
C TYR A 238 -9.61 -9.12 -27.85
N ASP A 239 -9.24 -9.54 -26.65
CA ASP A 239 -7.84 -9.66 -26.24
C ASP A 239 -7.49 -11.12 -26.01
N GLY A 240 -7.05 -11.81 -27.07
CA GLY A 240 -6.75 -13.24 -27.13
C GLY A 240 -5.54 -13.69 -26.30
N GLN A 241 -5.23 -13.00 -25.20
CA GLN A 241 -4.16 -13.32 -24.27
C GLN A 241 -4.71 -13.30 -22.84
N SER A 242 -5.12 -14.48 -22.35
CA SER A 242 -5.69 -14.65 -21.00
C SER A 242 -4.69 -14.39 -19.87
N TYR A 243 -3.39 -14.40 -20.17
CA TYR A 243 -2.30 -14.24 -19.21
C TYR A 243 -1.61 -12.89 -19.41
N ARG A 244 -1.74 -12.00 -18.42
CA ARG A 244 -0.98 -10.75 -18.37
C ARG A 244 -0.07 -10.77 -17.15
N THR A 245 1.20 -10.46 -17.40
CA THR A 245 2.23 -10.32 -16.36
C THR A 245 2.62 -8.86 -16.18
N ASP A 246 2.81 -8.42 -14.94
CA ASP A 246 3.54 -7.19 -14.66
C ASP A 246 4.65 -7.48 -13.65
N ALA A 247 5.73 -6.71 -13.72
CA ALA A 247 6.81 -6.81 -12.78
C ALA A 247 7.40 -5.42 -12.52
N GLY A 248 7.92 -5.22 -11.33
CA GLY A 248 8.43 -3.93 -10.94
C GLY A 248 9.20 -3.99 -9.64
N PHE A 249 9.58 -2.81 -9.18
CA PHE A 249 10.23 -2.66 -7.89
C PHE A 249 9.76 -1.42 -7.16
N LYS A 250 9.87 -1.46 -5.85
CA LYS A 250 9.54 -0.35 -4.96
C LYS A 250 10.68 -0.13 -4.00
N ILE A 251 10.99 1.14 -3.75
CA ILE A 251 11.97 1.57 -2.75
C ILE A 251 11.18 2.35 -1.70
N ILE A 252 11.18 1.84 -0.47
CA ILE A 252 10.42 2.43 0.64
C ILE A 252 11.40 2.86 1.73
N CYS A 253 11.55 4.16 1.94
CA CYS A 253 12.46 4.72 2.93
C CYS A 253 11.70 5.42 4.06
N MET A 254 12.11 5.15 5.30
CA MET A 254 11.54 5.81 6.48
C MET A 254 12.05 7.24 6.60
N LEU A 255 11.14 8.18 6.82
CA LEU A 255 11.45 9.58 7.04
C LEU A 255 11.53 9.88 8.54
N PRO A 256 12.48 10.74 8.98
CA PRO A 256 12.48 11.24 10.35
C PRO A 256 11.25 12.15 10.58
N PRO A 257 10.69 12.23 11.80
CA PRO A 257 11.21 11.68 13.06
C PRO A 257 10.83 10.21 13.29
N TYR A 258 11.83 9.39 13.66
CA TYR A 258 11.64 7.94 13.87
C TYR A 258 10.88 7.61 15.17
N LYS A 259 10.89 8.50 16.16
CA LYS A 259 10.12 8.34 17.41
C LYS A 259 8.90 9.25 17.36
N LYS A 260 7.71 8.66 17.57
CA LYS A 260 6.47 9.43 17.59
C LYS A 260 6.31 10.18 18.90
N SER A 261 6.00 11.47 18.80
CA SER A 261 5.64 12.29 19.95
C SER A 261 4.30 11.83 20.53
N ARG A 262 4.18 11.82 21.86
CA ARG A 262 2.92 11.48 22.58
C ARG A 262 2.01 12.68 22.82
N ARG A 263 2.26 13.81 22.17
CA ARG A 263 1.41 15.01 22.27
C ARG A 263 0.03 14.73 21.66
N ARG A 264 -1.00 15.41 22.16
CA ARG A 264 -2.38 15.30 21.62
C ARG A 264 -2.48 15.74 20.17
N VAL A 265 -1.67 16.71 19.75
CA VAL A 265 -1.55 17.15 18.36
C VAL A 265 -0.10 17.02 17.93
N VAL A 266 0.12 16.34 16.81
CA VAL A 266 1.46 16.12 16.24
C VAL A 266 1.43 16.50 14.76
N VAL A 267 2.37 17.34 14.35
CA VAL A 267 2.66 17.63 12.95
C VAL A 267 3.96 16.93 12.59
N ARG A 268 3.95 16.15 11.51
CA ARG A 268 5.12 15.37 11.06
C ARG A 268 5.11 15.15 9.55
N PRO A 269 6.23 14.82 8.90
CA PRO A 269 6.15 14.21 7.57
C PRO A 269 5.46 12.84 7.64
N ALA A 270 5.04 12.32 6.49
CA ALA A 270 4.62 10.93 6.36
C ALA A 270 5.74 10.00 6.83
N SER A 271 5.36 8.87 7.43
CA SER A 271 6.32 7.95 8.05
C SER A 271 7.25 7.32 7.01
N ASN A 272 6.75 7.13 5.79
CA ASN A 272 7.47 6.51 4.69
C ASN A 272 7.39 7.35 3.42
N PHE A 273 8.51 7.37 2.71
CA PHE A 273 8.61 7.79 1.33
C PHE A 273 8.62 6.56 0.43
N GLN A 274 7.85 6.60 -0.66
CA GLN A 274 7.74 5.49 -1.61
C GLN A 274 8.09 5.95 -3.02
N HIS A 275 9.01 5.21 -3.63
CA HIS A 275 9.28 5.23 -5.06
C HIS A 275 8.87 3.91 -5.68
N SER A 276 8.09 3.94 -6.76
CA SER A 276 7.63 2.73 -7.46
C SER A 276 7.95 2.77 -8.94
N TYR A 277 8.50 1.68 -9.45
CA TYR A 277 8.73 1.41 -10.86
C TYR A 277 7.87 0.22 -11.31
N SER A 278 7.14 0.36 -12.42
CA SER A 278 6.45 -0.74 -13.13
C SER A 278 6.97 -0.86 -14.56
N ALA A 279 7.30 -2.08 -14.98
CA ALA A 279 7.91 -2.37 -16.27
C ALA A 279 6.92 -2.28 -17.45
N ARG A 280 5.63 -2.58 -17.21
CA ARG A 280 4.60 -2.51 -18.25
C ARG A 280 3.66 -1.31 -18.07
N GLY A 281 3.59 -0.75 -16.87
CA GLY A 281 2.73 0.40 -16.56
C GLY A 281 1.24 0.10 -16.69
N ASP A 282 0.83 -1.18 -16.70
CA ASP A 282 -0.56 -1.58 -16.91
C ASP A 282 -1.38 -1.35 -15.63
N PHE A 283 -1.85 -0.11 -15.49
CA PHE A 283 -2.55 0.42 -14.32
C PHE A 283 -3.84 -0.32 -13.94
N ARG A 284 -4.35 -1.23 -14.79
CA ARG A 284 -5.58 -1.99 -14.55
C ARG A 284 -5.33 -3.45 -14.17
N VAL A 285 -4.08 -3.94 -14.20
CA VAL A 285 -3.79 -5.33 -13.87
C VAL A 285 -3.71 -5.52 -12.36
N MET A 286 -4.58 -6.40 -11.84
CA MET A 286 -4.59 -6.80 -10.41
C MET A 286 -4.59 -5.60 -9.44
N GLN A 287 -5.34 -4.55 -9.79
CA GLN A 287 -5.39 -3.34 -8.99
C GLN A 287 -6.10 -3.60 -7.64
N SER A 288 -5.45 -3.24 -6.54
CA SER A 288 -6.02 -3.19 -5.19
C SER A 288 -6.27 -1.75 -4.74
N TYR A 289 -6.99 -1.57 -3.64
CA TYR A 289 -7.24 -0.26 -3.03
C TYR A 289 -6.60 -0.20 -1.65
N THR A 290 -6.22 1.00 -1.24
CA THR A 290 -5.69 1.29 0.09
C THR A 290 -6.78 1.88 0.98
N VAL A 291 -6.79 1.49 2.25
CA VAL A 291 -7.78 1.93 3.25
C VAL A 291 -7.15 2.73 4.39
N ASP A 292 -5.83 2.88 4.38
CA ASP A 292 -5.10 3.70 5.33
C ASP A 292 -4.14 4.64 4.57
N PRO A 293 -4.08 5.93 4.91
CA PRO A 293 -3.30 6.90 4.15
C PRO A 293 -1.77 6.73 4.24
N GLU A 294 -1.28 6.01 5.24
CA GLU A 294 0.14 5.62 5.32
C GLU A 294 0.36 4.13 5.05
N GLU A 295 -0.65 3.43 4.51
CA GLU A 295 -0.50 2.05 4.08
C GLU A 295 0.63 1.95 3.05
N ASN A 296 1.59 1.07 3.33
CA ASN A 296 2.75 0.83 2.47
C ASN A 296 3.16 -0.63 2.58
N GLU A 297 3.86 -1.17 1.58
CA GLU A 297 4.18 -2.60 1.52
C GLU A 297 5.26 -3.03 2.52
N ARG A 298 6.06 -2.07 3.00
CA ARG A 298 7.08 -2.27 4.04
C ARG A 298 6.44 -2.58 5.39
N GLU A 299 5.26 -2.05 5.65
CA GLU A 299 4.46 -2.32 6.82
C GLU A 299 3.37 -3.34 6.46
N HIS A 300 3.01 -4.21 7.39
CA HIS A 300 1.85 -5.06 7.14
C HIS A 300 0.58 -4.20 7.24
N PRO A 301 -0.49 -4.54 6.51
CA PRO A 301 -1.75 -3.80 6.56
C PRO A 301 -2.37 -3.69 7.97
N ILE A 302 -1.93 -4.55 8.89
CA ILE A 302 -2.24 -4.54 10.32
C ILE A 302 -0.92 -4.58 11.09
N ASP A 303 -0.83 -3.80 12.17
CA ASP A 303 0.34 -3.77 13.03
C ASP A 303 0.49 -5.08 13.83
N VAL A 304 1.20 -6.05 13.24
CA VAL A 304 1.54 -7.33 13.87
C VAL A 304 3.01 -7.34 14.28
N ASN A 305 3.34 -7.95 15.42
CA ASN A 305 4.73 -8.18 15.82
C ASN A 305 5.16 -9.58 15.35
N TRP A 306 5.77 -9.65 14.18
CA TRP A 306 6.14 -10.90 13.48
C TRP A 306 7.43 -10.70 12.66
N GLY A 307 8.21 -11.77 12.44
CA GLY A 307 9.45 -11.77 11.62
C GLY A 307 10.66 -11.07 12.25
N LEU A 308 10.44 -10.12 13.14
CA LEU A 308 11.49 -9.29 13.72
C LEU A 308 11.99 -9.85 15.05
N ARG A 309 13.28 -10.20 15.11
CA ARG A 309 13.97 -10.26 16.41
C ARG A 309 14.00 -8.87 17.00
N LYS A 310 13.31 -8.69 18.13
CA LYS A 310 13.58 -7.55 19.01
C LYS A 310 15.05 -7.65 19.41
N GLU A 311 15.86 -6.67 19.04
CA GLU A 311 17.10 -6.43 19.79
C GLU A 311 16.67 -6.11 21.21
N VAL A 312 16.90 -7.06 22.12
CA VAL A 312 17.00 -6.75 23.56
C VAL A 312 18.30 -5.97 23.68
N THR A 313 18.24 -4.66 23.54
CA THR A 313 19.34 -3.83 24.06
C THR A 313 19.36 -3.98 25.58
N PRO A 314 20.54 -4.22 26.18
CA PRO A 314 20.71 -4.39 27.63
C PRO A 314 20.28 -3.16 28.43
#